data_AF-A0A3A0CW82-F1
#
_entry.id   AF-A0A3A0CW82-F1
#
_cell.length_a   1.000
_cell.length_b   1.000
_cell.length_c   1.000
_cell.angle_alpha   90.00
_cell.angle_beta   90.00
_cell.angle_gamma   90.00
#
_symmetry.space_group_name_H-M   'P 1'
#
loop_
_entity.id
_entity.type
_entity.pdbx_description
1 polymer ?
#
loop_
_entity_poly.entity_id
_entity_poly.type
_entity_poly.pdbx_seq_one_letter_code
_entity_poly.pdbx_strand_id
1 'polypeptide(L)'
;MGMSAGPQQRHYTLLTGATGLVGSMLLRDLLSRGNRVAVLVRPSRKQSSAERIESIVRYWQRQQARPLPRPVCLVGDVAEPNVGLDRRDE
;
A
#
# COMPACT_ATOMS: atom_id res chain seq x y z
N MET A 1 1.96 -19.31 -35.62
CA MET A 1 0.66 -19.02 -34.97
C MET A 1 0.97 -18.61 -33.53
N GLY A 2 1.28 -17.34 -33.31
CA GLY A 2 1.68 -16.82 -32.00
C GLY A 2 0.42 -16.44 -31.20
N MET A 3 0.19 -17.10 -30.08
CA MET A 3 -0.84 -16.69 -29.14
C MET A 3 -0.42 -15.37 -28.52
N SER A 4 -1.08 -14.28 -28.94
CA SER A 4 -0.91 -12.98 -28.29
C SER A 4 -1.46 -13.08 -26.88
N ALA A 5 -0.60 -12.97 -25.88
CA ALA A 5 -1.02 -12.86 -24.49
C ALA A 5 -1.89 -11.60 -24.36
N GLY A 6 -3.14 -11.76 -23.93
CA GLY A 6 -4.01 -10.63 -23.58
C GLY A 6 -3.38 -9.79 -22.46
N PRO A 7 -3.89 -8.57 -22.19
CA PRO A 7 -3.33 -7.72 -21.15
C PRO A 7 -3.29 -8.48 -19.82
N GLN A 8 -2.09 -8.71 -19.31
CA GLN A 8 -1.89 -9.41 -18.05
C GLN A 8 -2.46 -8.54 -16.93
N GLN A 9 -3.61 -8.96 -16.39
CA GLN A 9 -4.30 -8.20 -15.35
C GLN A 9 -3.35 -8.01 -14.16
N ARG A 10 -3.11 -6.74 -13.85
CA ARG A 10 -2.09 -6.31 -12.91
C ARG A 10 -2.76 -6.14 -11.55
N HIS A 11 -2.92 -7.23 -10.81
CA HIS A 11 -3.60 -7.24 -9.50
C HIS A 11 -2.82 -6.45 -8.44
N TYR A 12 -3.56 -5.87 -7.49
CA TYR A 12 -3.04 -5.25 -6.27
C TYR A 12 -3.58 -6.00 -5.05
N THR A 13 -2.76 -6.08 -3.99
CA THR A 13 -3.21 -6.44 -2.64
C THR A 13 -3.59 -5.17 -1.91
N LEU A 14 -4.85 -5.03 -1.49
CA LEU A 14 -5.28 -3.95 -0.61
C LEU A 14 -4.96 -4.32 0.84
N LEU A 15 -4.19 -3.46 1.52
CA LEU A 15 -3.83 -3.62 2.92
C LEU A 15 -4.40 -2.45 3.75
N THR A 16 -5.22 -2.78 4.73
CA THR A 16 -5.68 -1.84 5.76
C THR A 16 -4.81 -1.96 7.01
N GLY A 17 -4.79 -0.92 7.85
CA GLY A 17 -4.03 -0.96 9.11
C GLY A 17 -2.50 -0.97 8.94
N ALA A 18 -1.97 -0.60 7.77
CA ALA A 18 -0.53 -0.58 7.47
C ALA A 18 0.30 0.30 8.41
N THR A 19 -0.33 1.29 9.06
CA THR A 19 0.32 2.17 10.05
C THR A 19 0.33 1.59 11.46
N GLY A 20 -0.30 0.43 11.69
CA GLY A 20 -0.27 -0.27 12.96
C GLY A 20 0.94 -1.18 13.10
N LEU A 21 1.17 -1.73 14.30
CA LEU A 21 2.31 -2.59 14.60
C LEU A 21 2.40 -3.78 13.62
N VAL A 22 1.36 -4.62 13.60
CA VAL A 22 1.30 -5.82 12.74
C VAL A 22 1.22 -5.45 11.26
N GLY A 23 0.39 -4.47 10.91
CA GLY A 23 0.22 -4.05 9.52
C GLY A 23 1.51 -3.52 8.89
N SER A 24 2.37 -2.86 9.67
CA SER A 24 3.67 -2.38 9.16
C SER A 24 4.64 -3.53 8.84
N MET A 25 4.62 -4.60 9.64
CA MET A 25 5.41 -5.81 9.39
C MET A 25 4.86 -6.59 8.19
N LEU A 26 3.54 -6.66 8.05
CA LEU A 26 2.91 -7.28 6.89
C LEU A 26 3.19 -6.50 5.60
N LEU A 27 3.10 -5.16 5.63
CA LEU A 27 3.48 -4.30 4.50
C LEU A 27 4.93 -4.57 4.08
N ARG A 28 5.85 -4.62 5.04
CA ARG A 28 7.26 -4.99 4.79
C ARG A 28 7.34 -6.31 4.04
N ASP A 29 6.70 -7.36 4.54
CA ASP A 29 6.80 -8.71 3.96
C ASP A 29 6.18 -8.81 2.57
N LEU A 30 5.05 -8.13 2.34
CA LEU A 30 4.40 -8.10 1.03
C LEU A 30 5.28 -7.40 -0.01
N LEU A 31 5.77 -6.19 0.30
CA LEU A 31 6.65 -5.43 -0.60
C LEU A 31 7.95 -6.19 -0.88
N SER A 32 8.48 -6.85 0.14
CA SER A 32 9.70 -7.66 0.09
C SER A 32 9.60 -8.86 -0.84
N ARG A 33 8.39 -9.41 -1.00
CA ARG A 33 8.07 -10.53 -1.89
C ARG A 33 7.66 -10.06 -3.29
N GLY A 34 7.74 -8.76 -3.57
CA GLY A 34 7.40 -8.17 -4.87
C GLY A 34 5.90 -7.97 -5.10
N ASN A 35 5.07 -8.07 -4.06
CA ASN A 35 3.64 -7.81 -4.21
C ASN A 35 3.40 -6.33 -4.49
N ARG A 36 2.45 -6.04 -5.38
CA ARG A 36 1.93 -4.69 -5.59
C ARG A 36 0.90 -4.41 -4.52
N VAL A 37 1.22 -3.51 -3.60
CA VAL A 37 0.37 -3.21 -2.44
C VAL A 37 -0.27 -1.84 -2.60
N ALA A 38 -1.57 -1.76 -2.39
CA ALA A 38 -2.27 -0.52 -2.10
C ALA A 38 -2.55 -0.47 -0.60
N VAL A 39 -2.28 0.65 0.06
CA VAL A 39 -2.53 0.83 1.50
C VAL A 39 -3.63 1.86 1.70
N LEU A 40 -4.64 1.49 2.49
CA LEU A 40 -5.68 2.44 2.92
C LEU A 40 -5.25 3.09 4.24
N VAL A 41 -5.20 4.42 4.25
CA VAL A 41 -4.66 5.19 5.37
C VAL A 41 -5.64 6.28 5.79
N ARG A 42 -6.04 6.23 7.06
CA ARG A 42 -6.91 7.24 7.65
C ARG A 42 -6.24 8.62 7.67
N PRO A 43 -6.97 9.70 7.33
CA PRO A 43 -6.48 11.06 7.46
C PRO A 43 -5.95 11.36 8.87
N SER A 44 -4.95 12.23 8.95
CA SER A 44 -4.42 12.74 10.21
C SER A 44 -4.12 14.22 10.07
N ARG A 45 -4.35 15.01 11.13
CA ARG A 45 -4.03 16.44 11.14
C ARG A 45 -2.53 16.74 11.20
N LYS A 46 -1.73 15.78 11.70
CA LYS A 46 -0.30 16.01 12.00
C LYS A 46 0.62 15.71 10.83
N GLN A 47 0.21 14.81 9.93
CA GLN A 47 1.05 14.32 8.84
C GLN A 47 0.16 13.74 7.74
N SER A 48 0.55 13.92 6.48
CA SER A 48 -0.19 13.33 5.36
C SER A 48 -0.07 11.79 5.36
N SER A 49 -1.06 11.12 4.77
CA SER A 49 -1.07 9.66 4.62
C SER A 49 0.16 9.14 3.86
N ALA A 50 0.59 9.86 2.83
CA ALA A 50 1.77 9.51 2.03
C ALA A 50 3.06 9.57 2.86
N GLU A 51 3.28 10.64 3.63
CA GLU A 51 4.49 10.79 4.47
C GLU A 51 4.56 9.74 5.58
N ARG A 52 3.41 9.37 6.16
CA ARG A 52 3.32 8.29 7.18
C ARG A 52 3.79 6.96 6.60
N ILE A 53 3.29 6.61 5.42
CA ILE A 53 3.67 5.37 4.73
C ILE A 53 5.13 5.42 4.26
N GLU A 54 5.59 6.55 3.71
CA GLU A 54 6.98 6.72 3.29
C GLU A 54 7.93 6.54 4.47
N SER A 55 7.58 7.04 5.66
CA SER A 55 8.36 6.88 6.89
C SER A 55 8.49 5.41 7.31
N ILE A 56 7.40 4.64 7.22
CA ILE A 56 7.38 3.18 7.49
C ILE A 56 8.23 2.42 6.48
N VAL A 57 8.07 2.71 5.18
CA VAL A 57 8.85 2.07 4.11
C VAL A 57 10.34 2.36 4.29
N ARG A 58 10.73 3.61 4.53
CA ARG A 58 12.14 3.99 4.78
C ARG A 58 12.71 3.33 6.02
N TYR A 59 11.95 3.22 7.10
CA TYR A 59 12.36 2.50 8.29
C TYR A 59 12.74 1.05 7.93
N TRP A 60 11.85 0.33 7.24
CA TRP A 60 12.11 -1.06 6.85
C TRP A 60 13.20 -1.25 5.81
N GLN A 61 13.38 -0.30 4.88
CA GLN A 61 14.51 -0.30 3.96
C GLN A 61 15.84 -0.24 4.69
N ARG A 62 15.95 0.63 5.71
CA ARG A 62 17.16 0.74 6.54
C ARG A 62 17.41 -0.53 7.34
N GLN A 63 16.36 -1.07 7.98
CA GLN A 63 16.48 -2.30 8.79
C GLN A 63 16.92 -3.52 7.98
N GLN A 64 16.61 -3.58 6.69
CA GLN A 64 16.95 -4.72 5.83
C GLN A 64 18.09 -4.44 4.85
N ALA A 65 18.68 -3.24 4.88
CA ALA A 65 19.70 -2.78 3.95
C ALA A 65 19.35 -3.04 2.45
N ARG A 66 18.07 -2.90 2.08
CA ARG A 66 17.59 -3.16 0.71
C ARG A 66 16.50 -2.19 0.27
N PRO A 67 16.36 -1.94 -1.04
CA PRO A 67 15.24 -1.15 -1.54
C PRO A 67 13.90 -1.88 -1.36
N LEU A 68 12.84 -1.12 -1.10
CA LEU A 68 11.46 -1.59 -1.09
C LEU A 68 10.64 -0.71 -2.04
N PRO A 69 9.76 -1.30 -2.88
CA PRO A 69 8.86 -0.53 -3.72
C PRO A 69 7.92 0.33 -2.86
N ARG A 70 7.52 1.49 -3.38
CA ARG A 70 6.50 2.32 -2.72
C ARG A 70 5.12 1.72 -3.02
N PRO A 71 4.28 1.48 -2.00
CA PRO A 71 2.89 1.10 -2.24
C PRO A 71 2.10 2.29 -2.79
N VAL A 72 0.95 2.00 -3.41
CA VAL A 72 -0.06 3.03 -3.69
C VAL A 72 -0.70 3.42 -2.36
N CYS A 73 -0.80 4.72 -2.06
CA CYS A 73 -1.41 5.22 -0.83
C CYS A 73 -2.78 5.79 -1.13
N LEU A 74 -3.82 5.15 -0.59
CA LEU A 74 -5.22 5.55 -0.70
C LEU A 74 -5.64 6.19 0.62
N VAL A 75 -6.30 7.34 0.54
CA VAL A 75 -6.82 8.04 1.73
C VAL A 75 -8.27 7.63 1.93
N GLY A 76 -8.57 7.07 3.09
CA GLY A 76 -9.94 6.64 3.42
C GLY A 76 -10.03 6.02 4.81
N ASP A 77 -11.22 5.61 5.19
CA ASP A 77 -11.51 5.00 6.48
C ASP A 77 -12.39 3.77 6.33
N VAL A 78 -11.96 2.65 6.92
CA VAL A 78 -12.66 1.37 6.87
C VAL A 78 -14.04 1.42 7.56
N ALA A 79 -14.27 2.40 8.43
CA ALA A 79 -15.56 2.59 9.09
C ALA A 79 -16.60 3.29 8.20
N GLU A 80 -16.17 3.90 7.09
CA GLU A 80 -17.04 4.63 6.18
C GLU A 80 -17.55 3.73 5.03
N PRO A 81 -18.71 4.04 4.43
CA PRO A 81 -19.15 3.41 3.19
C PRO A 81 -18.06 3.50 2.12
N ASN A 82 -17.91 2.42 1.32
CA ASN A 82 -16.85 2.30 0.31
C ASN A 82 -15.44 2.62 0.83
N VAL A 83 -15.20 2.32 2.12
CA VAL A 83 -13.95 2.60 2.83
C VAL A 83 -13.48 4.07 2.73
N GLY A 84 -14.41 4.99 2.53
CA GLY A 84 -14.16 6.42 2.37
C GLY A 84 -13.50 6.80 1.04
N LEU A 85 -13.58 5.94 0.02
CA LEU A 85 -13.09 6.22 -1.33
C LEU A 85 -14.24 6.65 -2.25
N ASP A 86 -13.95 7.61 -3.12
CA ASP A 86 -14.86 8.00 -4.19
C ASP A 86 -14.62 7.15 -5.44
N ARG A 87 -15.63 7.04 -6.32
CA ARG A 87 -15.54 6.33 -7.62
C ARG A 87 -14.38 6.78 -8.52
N ARG A 88 -13.77 7.93 -8.25
CA ARG A 88 -12.62 8.45 -9.01
C ARG A 88 -11.28 7.91 -8.50
N ASP A 89 -11.29 7.21 -7.36
CA ASP A 89 -10.13 6.58 -6.72
C ASP A 89 -10.05 5.06 -7.00
N GLU A 90 -11.00 4.52 -7.78
CA GLU A 90 -11.07 3.13 -8.28
C GLU A 90 -10.19 2.91 -9.52
#